data_AF-A0A5M4D9K8-F1
#
_entry.id   AF-A0A5M4D9K8-F1
#
_cell.length_a   1.000
_cell.length_b   1.000
_cell.length_c   1.000
_cell.angle_alpha   90.00
_cell.angle_beta   90.00
_cell.angle_gamma   90.00
#
_symmetry.space_group_name_H-M   'P 1'
#
loop_
_entity.id
_entity.type
_entity.pdbx_description
1 polymer ?
#
loop_
_entity_poly.entity_id
_entity_poly.type
_entity_poly.pdbx_seq_one_letter_code
_entity_poly.pdbx_strand_id
1 'polypeptide(L)'
;MKLERFLVGLVAAGSLLGTASAQQNYAQRRVNINAGVVLIASQQISGFQANYAPYVWFNLDSNRNMKPPGWSFSNPLAPSVVTAEILSRWVAQNTARGSAIVPTLGAPLTKKDAAYWEIQLDSIGDEQLDSMDALCLPVRGVMSLNPTERERLRKFMEHGGLLWLDLSPTSVVDLINGAPLPFTLNTANLGSPFAYNLSHPLLSFPATISGENLVAVQATGALGLAGIDLASIGLGDIKQAQQTTEFDYLHLLPVASDEFGPYVSVGRVGDGYLVVTTRSVATTLNRTHRLLSNQFATGYLPNDLSVAETPVFDRTADAAAKFVANMVHLTSGYSQISRGSRKTGGGPIDLGAPLLQKFDAAFPLTQAVAESRPVAVYKGLVIVSSGDVIRAYDANPVRDLNGDGNSDDGVVDYLLGSPYDLVWSSTNLPGPVSPPTCADVPGAVAENQVAVVDASGRLLIFDAFPAAPAMGMAPVATVAPP
;
A
#
# COMPACT_ATOMS: atom_id res chain seq x y z
N MET A 1 4.89 -55.16 40.85
CA MET A 1 4.76 -55.54 39.43
C MET A 1 3.62 -54.71 38.84
N LYS A 2 3.95 -53.77 37.91
CA LYS A 2 3.08 -53.02 36.95
C LYS A 2 1.93 -52.14 37.51
N LEU A 3 1.95 -50.81 37.33
CA LEU A 3 1.42 -49.98 36.19
C LEU A 3 -0.09 -50.23 35.95
N GLU A 4 -1.06 -49.30 36.08
CA GLU A 4 -1.30 -48.10 35.25
C GLU A 4 -2.61 -47.34 35.64
N ARG A 5 -2.69 -46.06 35.19
CA ARG A 5 -3.86 -45.20 34.82
C ARG A 5 -4.57 -44.35 35.90
N PHE A 6 -4.40 -43.01 35.90
CA PHE A 6 -5.00 -41.94 35.05
C PHE A 6 -6.46 -41.57 35.43
N LEU A 7 -6.65 -40.38 36.02
CA LEU A 7 -7.60 -39.36 35.54
C LEU A 7 -7.32 -38.01 36.24
N VAL A 8 -6.73 -37.06 35.50
CA VAL A 8 -6.69 -35.63 35.87
C VAL A 8 -7.86 -34.96 35.17
N GLY A 9 -8.71 -34.31 35.97
CA GLY A 9 -9.88 -33.57 35.52
C GLY A 9 -9.52 -32.24 34.86
N LEU A 10 -10.07 -32.08 33.67
CA LEU A 10 -10.12 -30.92 32.78
C LEU A 10 -10.55 -29.61 33.50
N VAL A 11 -9.66 -28.62 33.54
CA VAL A 11 -10.02 -27.19 33.61
C VAL A 11 -9.27 -26.49 32.48
N ALA A 12 -9.86 -26.50 31.29
CA ALA A 12 -9.39 -25.76 30.12
C ALA A 12 -10.51 -24.81 29.69
N ALA A 13 -10.54 -23.62 30.27
CA ALA A 13 -11.34 -22.50 29.82
C ALA A 13 -10.58 -21.21 30.14
N GLY A 14 -9.80 -20.71 29.19
CA GLY A 14 -9.11 -19.42 29.34
C GLY A 14 -7.88 -19.25 28.47
N SER A 15 -8.02 -19.27 27.14
CA SER A 15 -7.05 -18.66 26.19
C SER A 15 -7.50 -18.84 24.73
N LEU A 16 -8.68 -18.34 24.36
CA LEU A 16 -9.11 -18.22 22.96
C LEU A 16 -9.53 -16.78 22.58
N LEU A 17 -9.09 -15.76 23.33
CA LEU A 17 -9.52 -14.37 23.10
C LEU A 17 -8.45 -13.43 22.51
N GLY A 18 -7.31 -13.96 22.04
CA GLY A 18 -6.21 -13.13 21.52
C GLY A 18 -6.23 -12.85 20.00
N THR A 19 -6.84 -13.71 19.19
CA THR A 19 -6.82 -13.58 17.71
C THR A 19 -8.17 -13.22 17.09
N ALA A 20 -9.23 -13.15 17.90
CA ALA A 20 -10.55 -12.74 17.45
C ALA A 20 -10.78 -11.22 17.52
N SER A 21 -9.99 -10.45 18.28
CA SER A 21 -10.25 -9.02 18.51
C SER A 21 -9.97 -8.14 17.28
N ALA A 22 -9.00 -8.50 16.44
CA ALA A 22 -8.77 -7.82 15.16
C ALA A 22 -9.87 -8.17 14.14
N GLN A 23 -10.30 -9.43 14.08
CA GLN A 23 -11.31 -9.91 13.13
C GLN A 23 -12.74 -9.48 13.53
N GLN A 24 -13.04 -9.35 14.82
CA GLN A 24 -14.34 -8.89 15.32
C GLN A 24 -14.57 -7.38 15.11
N ASN A 25 -13.52 -6.56 15.09
CA ASN A 25 -13.67 -5.12 14.83
C ASN A 25 -14.05 -4.79 13.37
N TYR A 26 -13.63 -5.61 12.39
CA TYR A 26 -14.08 -5.45 10.99
C TYR A 26 -15.54 -5.87 10.79
N ALA A 27 -16.01 -6.88 11.51
CA ALA A 27 -17.35 -7.43 11.32
C ALA A 27 -18.48 -6.47 11.76
N GLN A 28 -18.22 -5.54 12.69
CA GLN A 28 -19.25 -4.62 13.22
C GLN A 28 -19.14 -3.18 12.75
N ARG A 29 -17.96 -2.72 12.28
CA ARG A 29 -17.76 -1.34 11.84
C ARG A 29 -17.96 -1.21 10.32
N ARG A 30 -19.02 -0.52 9.91
CA ARG A 30 -19.15 -0.08 8.52
C ARG A 30 -18.09 0.99 8.23
N VAL A 31 -17.25 0.75 7.23
CA VAL A 31 -16.23 1.70 6.76
C VAL A 31 -16.62 2.12 5.35
N ASN A 32 -16.99 3.39 5.20
CA ASN A 32 -17.21 3.96 3.89
C ASN A 32 -15.90 4.51 3.35
N ILE A 33 -15.51 4.07 2.15
CA ILE A 33 -14.30 4.49 1.45
C ILE A 33 -14.74 5.36 0.27
N ASN A 34 -14.31 6.61 0.29
CA ASN A 34 -14.58 7.56 -0.77
C ASN A 34 -13.60 7.30 -1.93
N ALA A 35 -14.11 6.78 -3.04
CA ALA A 35 -13.26 6.32 -4.14
C ALA A 35 -13.73 6.82 -5.50
N GLY A 36 -12.77 7.08 -6.40
CA GLY A 36 -13.04 7.63 -7.72
C GLY A 36 -12.02 7.20 -8.78
N VAL A 37 -12.38 7.38 -10.04
CA VAL A 37 -11.54 7.16 -11.21
C VAL A 37 -11.18 8.52 -11.80
N VAL A 38 -9.89 8.82 -11.83
CA VAL A 38 -9.35 10.10 -12.25
C VAL A 38 -9.34 10.17 -13.77
N LEU A 39 -9.83 11.29 -14.29
CA LEU A 39 -9.75 11.66 -15.69
C LEU A 39 -8.74 12.78 -15.85
N ILE A 40 -7.85 12.65 -16.83
CA ILE A 40 -6.80 13.63 -17.12
C ILE A 40 -6.92 14.14 -18.55
N ALA A 41 -6.52 15.38 -18.78
CA ALA A 41 -6.66 16.02 -20.08
C ALA A 41 -5.89 15.31 -21.22
N SER A 42 -4.76 14.65 -20.90
CA SER A 42 -3.92 13.97 -21.88
C SER A 42 -4.51 12.67 -22.44
N GLN A 43 -5.55 12.13 -21.82
CA GLN A 43 -6.19 10.88 -22.22
C GLN A 43 -7.59 11.16 -22.76
N GLN A 44 -7.79 11.01 -24.07
CA GLN A 44 -9.05 11.36 -24.73
C GLN A 44 -9.57 10.28 -25.67
N ILE A 45 -10.89 10.18 -25.74
CA ILE A 45 -11.63 9.45 -26.77
C ILE A 45 -12.59 10.46 -27.40
N SER A 46 -12.50 10.61 -28.73
CA SER A 46 -13.37 11.51 -29.49
C SER A 46 -13.36 12.96 -28.97
N GLY A 47 -12.19 13.46 -28.53
CA GLY A 47 -12.04 14.82 -28.01
C GLY A 47 -12.52 15.04 -26.57
N PHE A 48 -12.95 13.99 -25.87
CA PHE A 48 -13.34 14.07 -24.45
C PHE A 48 -12.42 13.23 -23.58
N GLN A 49 -12.19 13.67 -22.34
CA GLN A 49 -11.43 12.90 -21.35
C GLN A 49 -11.98 11.48 -21.19
N ALA A 50 -11.10 10.50 -21.33
CA ALA A 50 -11.43 9.09 -21.40
C ALA A 50 -11.41 8.41 -20.04
N ASN A 51 -12.38 7.52 -19.82
CA ASN A 51 -12.35 6.58 -18.70
C ASN A 51 -12.14 5.16 -19.24
N TYR A 52 -11.04 4.52 -18.86
CA TYR A 52 -10.66 3.19 -19.35
C TYR A 52 -10.98 2.04 -18.39
N ALA A 53 -11.31 2.33 -17.12
CA ALA A 53 -11.74 1.35 -16.14
C ALA A 53 -12.84 1.90 -15.20
N PRO A 54 -13.99 2.33 -15.74
CA PRO A 54 -15.00 3.07 -14.97
C PRO A 54 -15.62 2.31 -13.81
N TYR A 55 -15.61 0.99 -13.84
CA TYR A 55 -16.27 0.13 -12.85
C TYR A 55 -15.31 -0.63 -11.95
N VAL A 56 -14.05 -0.20 -11.86
CA VAL A 56 -13.06 -0.82 -10.96
C VAL A 56 -13.58 -0.87 -9.51
N TRP A 57 -14.13 0.25 -9.02
CA TRP A 57 -14.68 0.36 -7.67
C TRP A 57 -16.06 -0.30 -7.54
N PHE A 58 -16.89 -0.25 -8.60
CA PHE A 58 -18.18 -0.94 -8.62
C PHE A 58 -18.02 -2.47 -8.55
N ASN A 59 -17.10 -3.03 -9.32
CA ASN A 59 -16.81 -4.45 -9.35
C ASN A 59 -16.19 -4.90 -8.01
N LEU A 60 -15.28 -4.10 -7.45
CA LEU A 60 -14.73 -4.34 -6.11
C LEU A 60 -15.82 -4.33 -5.03
N ASP A 61 -16.70 -3.32 -5.05
CA ASP A 61 -17.79 -3.19 -4.09
C ASP A 61 -18.81 -4.34 -4.21
N SER A 62 -18.99 -4.86 -5.43
CA SER A 62 -19.87 -5.99 -5.73
C SER A 62 -19.28 -7.34 -5.28
N ASN A 63 -17.95 -7.49 -5.26
CA ASN A 63 -17.29 -8.72 -4.81
C ASN A 63 -17.19 -8.78 -3.27
N ARG A 64 -18.32 -9.11 -2.63
CA ARG A 64 -18.44 -9.15 -1.17
C ARG A 64 -17.60 -10.22 -0.48
N ASN A 65 -17.13 -11.22 -1.22
CA ASN A 65 -16.34 -12.33 -0.66
C ASN A 65 -14.86 -11.99 -0.54
N MET A 66 -14.37 -11.00 -1.30
CA MET A 66 -12.93 -10.69 -1.41
C MET A 66 -12.54 -9.38 -0.73
N LYS A 67 -13.50 -8.49 -0.44
CA LYS A 67 -13.27 -7.28 0.36
C LYS A 67 -13.52 -7.55 1.86
N PRO A 68 -12.83 -6.85 2.77
CA PRO A 68 -13.12 -6.94 4.20
C PRO A 68 -14.61 -6.70 4.51
N PRO A 69 -15.20 -7.46 5.45
CA PRO A 69 -16.56 -7.22 5.91
C PRO A 69 -16.74 -5.77 6.38
N GLY A 70 -17.89 -5.17 6.08
CA GLY A 70 -18.21 -3.80 6.49
C GLY A 70 -17.71 -2.69 5.56
N TRP A 71 -16.85 -2.99 4.58
CA TRP A 71 -16.40 -1.99 3.61
C TRP A 71 -17.46 -1.69 2.55
N SER A 72 -17.66 -0.41 2.27
CA SER A 72 -18.44 0.08 1.14
C SER A 72 -17.68 1.17 0.40
N PHE A 73 -17.76 1.16 -0.93
CA PHE A 73 -17.15 2.19 -1.75
C PHE A 73 -18.22 3.16 -2.27
N SER A 74 -17.93 4.46 -2.27
CA SER A 74 -18.82 5.47 -2.85
C SER A 74 -18.02 6.65 -3.40
N ASN A 75 -18.58 7.38 -4.36
CA ASN A 75 -18.04 8.67 -4.75
C ASN A 75 -18.96 9.77 -4.18
N PRO A 76 -18.54 10.49 -3.11
CA PRO A 76 -19.35 11.57 -2.54
C PRO A 76 -19.44 12.80 -3.46
N LEU A 77 -18.59 12.89 -4.47
CA LEU A 77 -18.55 13.99 -5.44
C LEU A 77 -19.31 13.68 -6.73
N ALA A 78 -19.94 12.51 -6.81
CA ALA A 78 -20.73 12.12 -7.97
C ALA A 78 -21.88 13.11 -8.19
N PRO A 79 -22.12 13.57 -9.44
CA PRO A 79 -23.32 14.32 -9.76
C PRO A 79 -24.57 13.47 -9.45
N SER A 80 -25.67 14.12 -9.08
CA SER A 80 -26.91 13.40 -8.73
C SER A 80 -27.66 12.87 -9.94
N VAL A 81 -27.48 13.49 -11.11
CA VAL A 81 -28.19 13.17 -12.36
C VAL A 81 -27.27 13.28 -13.57
N VAL A 82 -27.65 12.62 -14.66
CA VAL A 82 -27.02 12.75 -15.97
C VAL A 82 -27.23 14.18 -16.50
N THR A 83 -26.16 14.95 -16.64
CA THR A 83 -26.19 16.29 -17.25
C THR A 83 -26.03 16.22 -18.78
N ALA A 84 -26.19 17.36 -19.46
CA ALA A 84 -26.00 17.45 -20.91
C ALA A 84 -24.55 17.13 -21.32
N GLU A 85 -23.57 17.54 -20.51
CA GLU A 85 -22.15 17.31 -20.71
C GLU A 85 -21.80 15.82 -20.54
N ILE A 86 -22.37 15.17 -19.51
CA ILE A 86 -22.23 13.74 -19.28
C ILE A 86 -22.81 12.97 -20.48
N LEU A 87 -24.01 13.35 -20.91
CA LEU A 87 -24.68 12.74 -22.06
C LEU A 87 -23.82 12.86 -23.33
N SER A 88 -23.41 14.08 -23.70
CA SER A 88 -22.66 14.32 -24.94
C SER A 88 -21.36 13.53 -24.97
N ARG A 89 -20.64 13.50 -23.84
CA ARG A 89 -19.39 12.77 -23.71
C ARG A 89 -19.60 11.27 -23.85
N TRP A 90 -20.53 10.69 -23.10
CA TRP A 90 -20.76 9.24 -23.13
C TRP A 90 -21.35 8.76 -24.45
N VAL A 91 -22.16 9.57 -25.15
CA VAL A 91 -22.60 9.26 -26.51
C VAL A 91 -21.41 9.17 -27.46
N ALA A 92 -20.51 10.17 -27.44
CA ALA A 92 -19.32 10.18 -28.28
C ALA A 92 -18.38 9.00 -27.98
N GLN A 93 -18.19 8.66 -26.71
CA GLN A 93 -17.34 7.55 -26.30
C GLN A 93 -17.94 6.18 -26.60
N ASN A 94 -19.23 5.98 -26.31
CA ASN A 94 -19.91 4.72 -26.64
C ASN A 94 -19.92 4.49 -28.15
N THR A 95 -20.15 5.53 -28.95
CA THR A 95 -20.08 5.46 -30.42
C THR A 95 -18.69 5.06 -30.90
N ALA A 96 -17.63 5.66 -30.35
CA ALA A 96 -16.24 5.30 -30.67
C ALA A 96 -15.89 3.85 -30.28
N ARG A 97 -16.57 3.30 -29.27
CA ARG A 97 -16.48 1.90 -28.84
C ARG A 97 -17.47 0.98 -29.57
N GLY A 98 -18.16 1.46 -30.60
CA GLY A 98 -19.11 0.68 -31.39
C GLY A 98 -20.41 0.32 -30.66
N SER A 99 -20.78 1.06 -29.63
CA SER A 99 -21.99 0.85 -28.83
C SER A 99 -23.05 1.93 -29.07
N ALA A 100 -24.30 1.50 -29.20
CA ALA A 100 -25.47 2.37 -29.33
C ALA A 100 -26.13 2.69 -27.97
N ILE A 101 -25.50 2.34 -26.84
CA ILE A 101 -26.02 2.70 -25.51
C ILE A 101 -25.94 4.22 -25.33
N VAL A 102 -27.04 4.81 -24.87
CA VAL A 102 -27.16 6.26 -24.66
C VAL A 102 -27.70 6.52 -23.25
N PRO A 103 -26.98 7.25 -22.38
CA PRO A 103 -27.52 7.70 -21.09
C PRO A 103 -28.79 8.53 -21.28
N THR A 104 -29.68 8.54 -20.29
CA THR A 104 -30.90 9.37 -20.34
C THR A 104 -30.65 10.69 -19.59
N LEU A 105 -30.83 11.83 -20.28
CA LEU A 105 -30.69 13.15 -19.67
C LEU A 105 -31.61 13.30 -18.45
N GLY A 106 -31.08 13.81 -17.33
CA GLY A 106 -31.82 14.00 -16.08
C GLY A 106 -32.09 12.73 -15.28
N ALA A 107 -31.71 11.55 -15.76
CA ALA A 107 -31.82 10.31 -14.98
C ALA A 107 -30.88 10.35 -13.77
N PRO A 108 -31.26 9.78 -12.61
CA PRO A 108 -30.40 9.72 -11.44
C PRO A 108 -29.16 8.86 -11.72
N LEU A 109 -27.99 9.35 -11.31
CA LEU A 109 -26.75 8.59 -11.39
C LEU A 109 -26.64 7.62 -10.21
N THR A 110 -26.17 6.42 -10.51
CA THR A 110 -25.97 5.33 -9.56
C THR A 110 -24.57 4.75 -9.70
N LYS A 111 -24.18 3.87 -8.78
CA LYS A 111 -22.91 3.11 -8.87
C LYS A 111 -22.75 2.30 -10.17
N LYS A 112 -23.84 2.06 -10.91
CA LYS A 112 -23.81 1.37 -12.20
C LYS A 112 -23.52 2.30 -13.36
N ASP A 113 -23.51 3.61 -13.16
CA ASP A 113 -23.24 4.56 -14.22
C ASP A 113 -21.77 4.95 -14.18
N ALA A 114 -21.05 4.87 -15.30
CA ALA A 114 -19.63 5.17 -15.32
C ALA A 114 -19.34 6.60 -14.82
N ALA A 115 -20.22 7.56 -15.15
CA ALA A 115 -20.11 8.95 -14.72
C ALA A 115 -20.17 9.14 -13.20
N TYR A 116 -20.76 8.20 -12.45
CA TYR A 116 -20.81 8.26 -10.99
C TYR A 116 -19.41 8.15 -10.37
N TRP A 117 -18.49 7.41 -10.98
CA TRP A 117 -17.16 7.16 -10.40
C TRP A 117 -16.11 8.19 -10.80
N GLU A 118 -16.42 9.11 -11.71
CA GLU A 118 -15.42 9.95 -12.33
C GLU A 118 -15.04 11.17 -11.50
N ILE A 119 -13.76 11.52 -11.58
CA ILE A 119 -13.16 12.72 -11.00
C ILE A 119 -12.37 13.41 -12.11
N GLN A 120 -12.87 14.56 -12.58
CA GLN A 120 -12.17 15.37 -13.58
C GLN A 120 -11.09 16.20 -12.89
N LEU A 121 -9.82 15.86 -13.14
CA LEU A 121 -8.70 16.43 -12.38
C LEU A 121 -8.43 17.90 -12.71
N ASP A 122 -8.80 18.34 -13.91
CA ASP A 122 -8.66 19.72 -14.38
C ASP A 122 -9.67 20.67 -13.71
N SER A 123 -10.89 20.21 -13.44
CA SER A 123 -11.98 21.02 -12.91
C SER A 123 -12.23 20.88 -11.40
N ILE A 124 -11.76 19.80 -10.76
CA ILE A 124 -11.98 19.57 -9.32
C ILE A 124 -11.17 20.53 -8.43
N GLY A 125 -11.79 21.00 -7.34
CA GLY A 125 -11.11 21.79 -6.32
C GLY A 125 -10.30 20.93 -5.33
N ASP A 126 -9.23 21.48 -4.78
CA ASP A 126 -8.34 20.80 -3.82
C ASP A 126 -9.13 20.26 -2.60
N GLU A 127 -10.01 21.08 -2.00
CA GLU A 127 -10.85 20.67 -0.86
C GLU A 127 -11.82 19.52 -1.18
N GLN A 128 -12.30 19.45 -2.43
CA GLN A 128 -13.16 18.35 -2.86
C GLN A 128 -12.33 17.07 -2.98
N LEU A 129 -11.14 17.16 -3.58
CA LEU A 129 -10.24 16.02 -3.74
C LEU A 129 -9.81 15.45 -2.39
N ASP A 130 -9.62 16.29 -1.37
CA ASP A 130 -9.28 15.90 0.00
C ASP A 130 -10.38 15.08 0.70
N SER A 131 -11.62 15.14 0.21
CA SER A 131 -12.71 14.29 0.72
C SER A 131 -12.62 12.83 0.26
N MET A 132 -11.74 12.54 -0.70
CA MET A 132 -11.53 11.21 -1.26
C MET A 132 -10.48 10.43 -0.46
N ASP A 133 -10.63 9.11 -0.39
CA ASP A 133 -9.68 8.20 0.26
C ASP A 133 -8.80 7.47 -0.77
N ALA A 134 -9.38 7.09 -1.93
CA ALA A 134 -8.68 6.32 -2.95
C ALA A 134 -9.03 6.78 -4.38
N LEU A 135 -8.01 7.02 -5.18
CA LEU A 135 -8.14 7.43 -6.58
C LEU A 135 -7.42 6.42 -7.47
N CYS A 136 -8.11 5.95 -8.50
CA CYS A 136 -7.51 5.14 -9.56
C CYS A 136 -7.33 5.99 -10.81
N LEU A 137 -6.13 6.01 -11.38
CA LEU A 137 -5.86 6.57 -12.70
C LEU A 137 -5.39 5.43 -13.62
N PRO A 138 -6.32 4.83 -14.39
CA PRO A 138 -5.97 3.94 -15.47
C PRO A 138 -5.28 4.73 -16.59
N VAL A 139 -4.10 4.30 -16.99
CA VAL A 139 -3.31 4.92 -18.06
C VAL A 139 -3.35 4.04 -19.29
N ARG A 140 -3.92 4.59 -20.38
CA ARG A 140 -3.80 4.04 -21.73
C ARG A 140 -3.42 5.16 -22.69
N GLY A 141 -2.34 4.98 -23.44
CA GLY A 141 -1.73 6.06 -24.20
C GLY A 141 -0.87 6.96 -23.31
N VAL A 142 -0.87 8.27 -23.58
CA VAL A 142 0.05 9.21 -22.92
C VAL A 142 -0.50 9.70 -21.59
N MET A 143 0.26 9.48 -20.50
CA MET A 143 0.09 10.19 -19.24
C MET A 143 0.97 11.45 -19.24
N SER A 144 0.33 12.61 -19.30
CA SER A 144 0.99 13.91 -19.15
C SER A 144 0.07 14.79 -18.29
N LEU A 145 0.51 15.06 -17.07
CA LEU A 145 -0.20 15.85 -16.06
C LEU A 145 0.28 17.29 -16.12
N ASN A 146 -0.63 18.23 -16.29
CA ASN A 146 -0.24 19.63 -16.15
C ASN A 146 0.25 19.92 -14.72
N PRO A 147 1.03 20.99 -14.47
CA PRO A 147 1.58 21.27 -13.15
C PRO A 147 0.52 21.37 -12.04
N THR A 148 -0.69 21.83 -12.36
CA THR A 148 -1.80 21.96 -11.39
C THR A 148 -2.39 20.59 -11.06
N GLU A 149 -2.63 19.74 -12.06
CA GLU A 149 -3.09 18.36 -11.88
C GLU A 149 -2.10 17.55 -11.04
N ARG A 150 -0.80 17.65 -11.35
CA ARG A 150 0.25 16.96 -10.59
C ARG A 150 0.32 17.45 -9.15
N GLU A 151 0.25 18.76 -8.92
CA GLU A 151 0.26 19.33 -7.58
C GLU A 151 -0.99 18.91 -6.78
N ARG A 152 -2.16 18.86 -7.40
CA ARG A 152 -3.39 18.34 -6.76
C ARG A 152 -3.24 16.90 -6.31
N LEU A 153 -2.71 16.03 -7.18
CA LEU A 153 -2.46 14.63 -6.82
C LEU A 153 -1.39 14.48 -5.74
N ARG A 154 -0.36 15.34 -5.76
CA ARG A 154 0.65 15.40 -4.70
C ARG A 154 0.01 15.75 -3.35
N LYS A 155 -0.76 16.84 -3.28
CA LYS A 155 -1.48 17.26 -2.06
C LYS A 155 -2.47 16.22 -1.56
N PHE A 156 -3.24 15.61 -2.47
CA PHE A 156 -4.14 14.51 -2.14
C PHE A 156 -3.39 13.38 -1.41
N MET A 157 -2.23 12.98 -1.90
CA MET A 157 -1.40 11.98 -1.21
C MET A 157 -0.76 12.53 0.07
N GLU A 158 -0.34 13.79 0.12
CA GLU A 158 0.17 14.39 1.36
C GLU A 158 -0.86 14.36 2.49
N HIS A 159 -2.12 14.67 2.17
CA HIS A 159 -3.27 14.52 3.07
C HIS A 159 -3.70 13.06 3.27
N GLY A 160 -3.03 12.15 2.59
CA GLY A 160 -3.03 10.72 2.87
C GLY A 160 -3.84 9.85 1.91
N GLY A 161 -4.31 10.41 0.81
CA GLY A 161 -4.95 9.66 -0.25
C GLY A 161 -4.10 8.49 -0.77
N LEU A 162 -4.78 7.43 -1.19
CA LEU A 162 -4.20 6.40 -2.04
C LEU A 162 -4.35 6.82 -3.50
N LEU A 163 -3.25 7.09 -4.19
CA LEU A 163 -3.24 7.21 -5.64
C LEU A 163 -2.76 5.90 -6.25
N TRP A 164 -3.62 5.27 -7.04
CA TRP A 164 -3.30 4.07 -7.81
C TRP A 164 -3.14 4.42 -9.29
N LEU A 165 -1.93 4.32 -9.80
CA LEU A 165 -1.64 4.41 -11.23
C LEU A 165 -1.64 3.00 -11.83
N ASP A 166 -2.59 2.70 -12.71
CA ASP A 166 -2.65 1.42 -13.42
C ASP A 166 -2.30 1.61 -14.89
N LEU A 167 -1.07 1.27 -15.25
CA LEU A 167 -0.58 1.37 -16.60
C LEU A 167 -0.90 0.11 -17.41
N SER A 168 -1.21 0.36 -18.68
CA SER A 168 -1.36 -0.65 -19.72
C SER A 168 -0.12 -0.78 -20.60
N PRO A 169 0.01 -1.88 -21.37
CA PRO A 169 1.10 -2.05 -22.34
C PRO A 169 1.29 -0.90 -23.33
N THR A 170 0.21 -0.17 -23.63
CA THR A 170 0.21 0.96 -24.56
C THR A 170 0.45 2.30 -23.87
N SER A 171 0.83 2.29 -22.59
CA SER A 171 1.09 3.50 -21.83
C SER A 171 2.41 4.12 -22.23
N VAL A 172 2.42 5.43 -22.27
CA VAL A 172 3.61 6.26 -22.39
C VAL A 172 3.56 7.25 -21.24
N VAL A 173 4.66 7.39 -20.52
CA VAL A 173 4.78 8.36 -19.42
C VAL A 173 5.58 9.55 -19.92
N ASP A 174 4.97 10.74 -19.89
CA ASP A 174 5.71 11.98 -20.05
C ASP A 174 6.58 12.18 -18.81
N LEU A 175 7.90 12.21 -18.98
CA LEU A 175 8.85 12.26 -17.87
C LEU A 175 8.98 13.66 -17.26
N ILE A 176 8.62 14.71 -18.01
CA ILE A 176 8.65 16.09 -17.53
C ILE A 176 7.35 16.40 -16.79
N ASN A 177 6.23 15.97 -17.36
CA ASN A 177 4.87 16.17 -16.83
C ASN A 177 4.31 14.87 -16.24
N GLY A 178 5.16 14.08 -15.58
CA GLY A 178 4.82 12.74 -15.11
C GLY A 178 4.06 12.71 -13.77
N ALA A 179 4.00 11.51 -13.19
CA ALA A 179 3.43 11.30 -11.87
C ALA A 179 4.18 12.07 -10.76
N PRO A 180 3.57 12.28 -9.58
CA PRO A 180 4.22 12.98 -8.47
C PRO A 180 5.52 12.32 -7.98
N LEU A 181 5.62 10.98 -8.01
CA LEU A 181 6.92 10.30 -7.97
C LEU A 181 7.23 9.83 -9.39
N PRO A 182 8.36 10.25 -9.96
CA PRO A 182 8.67 10.02 -11.35
C PRO A 182 9.22 8.60 -11.55
N PHE A 183 8.87 8.01 -12.69
CA PHE A 183 9.36 6.71 -13.14
C PHE A 183 9.31 6.66 -14.66
N THR A 184 10.06 5.76 -15.26
CA THR A 184 9.90 5.40 -16.67
C THR A 184 9.41 3.96 -16.81
N LEU A 185 9.08 3.58 -18.05
CA LEU A 185 8.64 2.24 -18.39
C LEU A 185 9.76 1.48 -19.09
N ASN A 186 9.83 0.18 -18.80
CA ASN A 186 10.72 -0.74 -19.46
C ASN A 186 9.94 -1.90 -20.09
N THR A 187 10.26 -2.19 -21.36
CA THR A 187 9.75 -3.33 -22.12
C THR A 187 10.88 -4.27 -22.55
N ALA A 188 12.13 -3.93 -22.26
CA ALA A 188 13.28 -4.78 -22.54
C ALA A 188 13.41 -5.86 -21.46
N ASN A 189 13.71 -7.08 -21.89
CA ASN A 189 14.03 -8.17 -20.98
C ASN A 189 15.42 -7.94 -20.39
N LEU A 190 15.48 -7.73 -19.08
CA LEU A 190 16.68 -7.48 -18.27
C LEU A 190 17.31 -8.77 -17.74
N GLY A 191 16.71 -9.94 -18.00
CA GLY A 191 17.14 -11.23 -17.45
C GLY A 191 17.04 -11.34 -15.93
N SER A 192 16.28 -10.43 -15.28
CA SER A 192 16.10 -10.41 -13.83
C SER A 192 15.16 -11.53 -13.36
N PRO A 193 15.45 -12.21 -12.24
CA PRO A 193 14.56 -13.24 -11.71
C PRO A 193 13.26 -12.62 -11.15
N PHE A 194 12.19 -13.42 -11.11
CA PHE A 194 10.98 -13.08 -10.37
C PHE A 194 11.32 -12.83 -8.90
N ALA A 195 10.91 -11.68 -8.37
CA ALA A 195 11.06 -11.35 -6.96
C ALA A 195 9.75 -10.81 -6.41
N TYR A 196 9.29 -11.40 -5.31
CA TYR A 196 8.05 -11.03 -4.63
C TYR A 196 8.33 -10.75 -3.16
N ASN A 197 8.02 -9.54 -2.71
CA ASN A 197 8.08 -9.21 -1.30
C ASN A 197 6.77 -9.63 -0.60
N LEU A 198 6.64 -10.94 -0.33
CA LEU A 198 5.42 -11.53 0.25
C LEU A 198 5.11 -11.05 1.67
N SER A 199 6.08 -10.46 2.38
CA SER A 199 5.86 -9.87 3.71
C SER A 199 5.29 -8.45 3.62
N HIS A 200 5.41 -7.78 2.47
CA HIS A 200 4.87 -6.44 2.27
C HIS A 200 3.33 -6.41 2.42
N PRO A 201 2.75 -5.43 3.14
CA PRO A 201 1.29 -5.35 3.36
C PRO A 201 0.44 -5.45 2.10
N LEU A 202 0.91 -4.93 0.96
CA LEU A 202 0.22 -5.09 -0.33
C LEU A 202 -0.03 -6.56 -0.72
N LEU A 203 0.80 -7.49 -0.27
CA LEU A 203 0.66 -8.92 -0.57
C LEU A 203 0.25 -9.74 0.66
N SER A 204 0.38 -9.20 1.88
CA SER A 204 0.14 -9.96 3.11
C SER A 204 -1.17 -9.60 3.83
N PHE A 205 -1.73 -8.40 3.66
CA PHE A 205 -2.86 -7.95 4.49
C PHE A 205 -3.79 -6.90 3.81
N PRO A 206 -5.13 -6.98 3.99
CA PRO A 206 -5.89 -7.94 4.80
C PRO A 206 -6.05 -9.33 4.17
N ALA A 207 -5.74 -9.49 2.88
CA ALA A 207 -5.79 -10.77 2.20
C ALA A 207 -4.39 -11.19 1.73
N THR A 208 -4.00 -12.43 1.98
CA THR A 208 -2.72 -12.94 1.48
C THR A 208 -2.80 -13.22 -0.03
N ILE A 209 -1.77 -12.76 -0.76
CA ILE A 209 -1.63 -12.86 -2.21
C ILE A 209 -0.35 -13.65 -2.50
N SER A 210 -0.50 -14.80 -3.15
CA SER A 210 0.62 -15.60 -3.62
C SER A 210 1.20 -15.03 -4.92
N GLY A 211 2.42 -15.45 -5.27
CA GLY A 211 3.01 -15.15 -6.58
C GLY A 211 2.12 -15.62 -7.75
N GLU A 212 1.46 -16.77 -7.62
CA GLU A 212 0.51 -17.26 -8.64
C GLU A 212 -0.69 -16.32 -8.80
N ASN A 213 -1.21 -15.77 -7.70
CA ASN A 213 -2.28 -14.78 -7.76
C ASN A 213 -1.79 -13.50 -8.44
N LEU A 214 -0.55 -13.05 -8.16
CA LEU A 214 0.02 -11.88 -8.85
C LEU A 214 0.15 -12.10 -10.35
N VAL A 215 0.58 -13.27 -10.80
CA VAL A 215 0.61 -13.61 -12.23
C VAL A 215 -0.82 -13.63 -12.81
N ALA A 216 -1.78 -14.20 -12.08
CA ALA A 216 -3.16 -14.30 -12.54
C ALA A 216 -3.88 -12.95 -12.68
N VAL A 217 -3.48 -11.93 -11.92
CA VAL A 217 -4.08 -10.57 -11.93
C VAL A 217 -3.64 -9.75 -13.14
N GLN A 218 -2.52 -10.12 -13.76
CA GLN A 218 -1.96 -9.39 -14.89
C GLN A 218 -2.81 -9.61 -16.14
N ALA A 219 -3.16 -8.54 -16.84
CA ALA A 219 -3.76 -8.64 -18.18
C ALA A 219 -2.71 -8.76 -19.29
N THR A 220 -1.42 -8.62 -18.96
CA THR A 220 -0.27 -8.64 -19.88
C THR A 220 1.01 -9.06 -19.14
N GLY A 221 2.06 -9.49 -19.86
CA GLY A 221 3.31 -9.99 -19.24
C GLY A 221 4.57 -9.16 -19.47
N ALA A 222 4.54 -8.07 -20.26
CA ALA A 222 5.76 -7.46 -20.80
C ALA A 222 5.84 -5.92 -20.60
N LEU A 223 5.59 -5.46 -19.37
CA LEU A 223 5.80 -4.08 -18.98
C LEU A 223 6.25 -4.00 -17.52
N GLY A 224 7.36 -3.33 -17.27
CA GLY A 224 7.89 -3.03 -15.94
C GLY A 224 8.20 -1.54 -15.78
N LEU A 225 8.50 -1.15 -14.55
CA LEU A 225 8.98 0.16 -14.16
C LEU A 225 10.51 0.19 -14.24
N ALA A 226 11.05 1.36 -14.47
CA ALA A 226 12.48 1.61 -14.38
C ALA A 226 12.76 3.01 -13.83
N GLY A 227 13.97 3.15 -13.29
CA GLY A 227 14.51 4.46 -12.93
C GLY A 227 14.71 5.34 -14.15
N ILE A 228 14.64 6.63 -13.94
CA ILE A 228 14.88 7.61 -15.00
C ILE A 228 16.38 7.84 -15.10
N ASP A 229 16.91 7.70 -16.30
CA ASP A 229 18.20 8.25 -16.67
C ASP A 229 17.98 9.24 -17.82
N LEU A 230 18.09 10.52 -17.51
CA LEU A 230 17.85 11.64 -18.43
C LEU A 230 18.81 11.58 -19.62
N ALA A 231 20.03 11.04 -19.45
CA ALA A 231 20.99 10.94 -20.54
C ALA A 231 20.58 9.88 -21.58
N SER A 232 20.23 8.66 -21.15
CA SER A 232 19.84 7.57 -22.05
C SER A 232 18.56 7.83 -22.84
N ILE A 233 17.71 8.75 -22.37
CA ILE A 233 16.46 9.15 -23.05
C ILE A 233 16.58 10.43 -23.88
N GLY A 234 17.81 10.96 -24.07
CA GLY A 234 18.04 12.14 -24.92
C GLY A 234 17.73 13.49 -24.26
N LEU A 235 17.62 13.54 -22.93
CA LEU A 235 17.40 14.74 -22.11
C LEU A 235 18.66 15.11 -21.29
N GLY A 236 19.85 14.74 -21.77
CA GLY A 236 21.12 14.98 -21.08
C GLY A 236 21.41 16.46 -20.80
N ASP A 237 20.95 17.36 -21.68
CA ASP A 237 21.18 18.80 -21.57
C ASP A 237 20.45 19.43 -20.36
N ILE A 238 19.31 18.86 -19.95
CA ILE A 238 18.54 19.34 -18.79
C ILE A 238 18.87 18.57 -17.52
N LYS A 239 19.82 17.62 -17.57
CA LYS A 239 20.15 16.76 -16.43
C LYS A 239 20.52 17.56 -15.20
N GLN A 240 21.31 18.63 -15.32
CA GLN A 240 21.68 19.49 -14.19
C GLN A 240 20.48 20.19 -13.53
N ALA A 241 19.44 20.53 -14.31
CA ALA A 241 18.24 21.20 -13.80
C ALA A 241 17.19 20.22 -13.24
N GLN A 242 17.33 18.92 -13.50
CA GLN A 242 16.36 17.88 -13.14
C GLN A 242 17.03 16.69 -12.44
N GLN A 243 18.18 16.90 -11.79
CA GLN A 243 18.95 15.81 -11.14
C GLN A 243 18.12 15.08 -10.10
N THR A 244 17.25 15.77 -9.37
CA THR A 244 16.38 15.18 -8.34
C THR A 244 15.42 14.16 -8.91
N THR A 245 14.93 14.37 -10.14
CA THR A 245 13.96 13.48 -10.81
C THR A 245 14.50 12.05 -11.01
N GLU A 246 15.81 11.89 -11.24
CA GLU A 246 16.43 10.56 -11.36
C GLU A 246 16.48 9.82 -10.01
N PHE A 247 16.69 10.56 -8.91
CA PHE A 247 16.75 10.00 -7.56
C PHE A 247 15.37 9.77 -6.95
N ASP A 248 14.36 10.54 -7.34
CA ASP A 248 13.02 10.43 -6.77
C ASP A 248 12.37 9.06 -7.07
N TYR A 249 12.79 8.38 -8.15
CA TYR A 249 12.39 6.99 -8.41
C TYR A 249 12.77 6.04 -7.27
N LEU A 250 13.85 6.31 -6.53
CA LEU A 250 14.29 5.47 -5.41
C LEU A 250 13.29 5.50 -4.23
N HIS A 251 12.34 6.45 -4.23
CA HIS A 251 11.22 6.45 -3.29
C HIS A 251 10.12 5.45 -3.64
N LEU A 252 10.17 4.80 -4.81
CA LEU A 252 9.32 3.68 -5.18
C LEU A 252 9.97 2.36 -4.75
N LEU A 253 9.37 1.72 -3.76
CA LEU A 253 9.73 0.37 -3.31
C LEU A 253 9.13 -0.67 -4.27
N PRO A 254 9.94 -1.50 -4.94
CA PRO A 254 9.42 -2.63 -5.71
C PRO A 254 8.84 -3.70 -4.78
N VAL A 255 7.61 -4.12 -5.05
CA VAL A 255 6.92 -5.18 -4.28
C VAL A 255 6.83 -6.47 -5.08
N ALA A 256 6.69 -6.36 -6.40
CA ALA A 256 6.75 -7.50 -7.30
C ALA A 256 7.46 -7.10 -8.59
N SER A 257 8.42 -7.93 -9.01
CA SER A 257 9.21 -7.74 -10.23
C SER A 257 9.46 -9.04 -10.96
N ASP A 258 9.85 -8.93 -12.22
CA ASP A 258 10.32 -10.04 -13.05
C ASP A 258 11.36 -9.58 -14.07
N GLU A 259 11.55 -10.33 -15.16
CA GLU A 259 12.54 -10.02 -16.18
C GLU A 259 12.37 -8.65 -16.85
N PHE A 260 11.21 -8.00 -16.77
CA PHE A 260 10.99 -6.65 -17.32
C PHE A 260 11.18 -5.53 -16.28
N GLY A 261 11.48 -5.89 -15.03
CA GLY A 261 11.59 -4.96 -13.90
C GLY A 261 10.37 -5.00 -12.97
N PRO A 262 10.27 -4.06 -12.00
CA PRO A 262 9.14 -3.99 -11.08
C PRO A 262 7.82 -3.74 -11.80
N TYR A 263 6.81 -4.57 -11.58
CA TYR A 263 5.48 -4.37 -12.15
C TYR A 263 4.42 -4.01 -11.09
N VAL A 264 4.79 -4.12 -9.80
CA VAL A 264 4.11 -3.49 -8.67
C VAL A 264 5.15 -2.73 -7.87
N SER A 265 4.94 -1.43 -7.69
CA SER A 265 5.75 -0.60 -6.79
C SER A 265 4.88 0.31 -5.94
N VAL A 266 5.38 0.67 -4.77
CA VAL A 266 4.71 1.57 -3.83
C VAL A 266 5.68 2.65 -3.38
N GLY A 267 5.24 3.90 -3.42
CA GLY A 267 5.96 5.03 -2.84
C GLY A 267 5.09 5.73 -1.82
N ARG A 268 5.72 6.25 -0.78
CA ARG A 268 5.03 7.07 0.22
C ARG A 268 5.22 8.55 -0.14
N VAL A 269 4.14 9.31 -0.13
CA VAL A 269 4.16 10.77 -0.32
C VAL A 269 3.35 11.37 0.82
N GLY A 270 4.02 12.09 1.73
CA GLY A 270 3.42 12.54 2.99
C GLY A 270 2.78 11.39 3.78
N ASP A 271 1.49 11.50 4.08
CA ASP A 271 0.73 10.48 4.83
C ASP A 271 -0.01 9.46 3.95
N GLY A 272 0.23 9.52 2.64
CA GLY A 272 -0.46 8.72 1.63
C GLY A 272 0.49 7.87 0.82
N TYR A 273 -0.09 7.19 -0.16
CA TYR A 273 0.63 6.19 -0.95
C TYR A 273 0.34 6.38 -2.43
N LEU A 274 1.42 6.34 -3.21
CA LEU A 274 1.37 6.06 -4.62
C LEU A 274 1.58 4.56 -4.82
N VAL A 275 0.63 3.88 -5.45
CA VAL A 275 0.82 2.50 -5.91
C VAL A 275 0.79 2.48 -7.43
N VAL A 276 1.82 1.89 -8.03
CA VAL A 276 1.97 1.80 -9.47
C VAL A 276 1.91 0.35 -9.90
N THR A 277 1.00 0.03 -10.82
CA THR A 277 0.89 -1.28 -11.46
C THR A 277 1.05 -1.15 -12.96
N THR A 278 1.87 -1.97 -13.61
CA THR A 278 2.13 -1.84 -15.06
C THR A 278 1.38 -2.85 -15.93
N ARG A 279 0.59 -3.72 -15.33
CA ARG A 279 -0.01 -4.87 -16.02
C ARG A 279 -1.53 -4.84 -16.06
N SER A 280 -2.10 -3.62 -16.10
CA SER A 280 -3.54 -3.39 -16.30
C SER A 280 -4.43 -4.11 -15.28
N VAL A 281 -4.07 -4.02 -14.00
CA VAL A 281 -4.78 -4.63 -12.88
C VAL A 281 -6.20 -4.06 -12.74
N ALA A 282 -6.38 -2.75 -12.99
CA ALA A 282 -7.69 -2.12 -13.00
C ALA A 282 -8.53 -2.65 -14.16
N THR A 283 -7.92 -2.91 -15.31
CA THR A 283 -8.62 -3.55 -16.45
C THR A 283 -9.09 -4.94 -16.07
N THR A 284 -8.25 -5.74 -15.41
CA THR A 284 -8.59 -7.09 -14.94
C THR A 284 -9.78 -7.10 -13.98
N LEU A 285 -9.81 -6.16 -13.03
CA LEU A 285 -10.92 -6.02 -12.09
C LEU A 285 -12.19 -5.46 -12.76
N ASN A 286 -12.03 -4.65 -13.82
CA ASN A 286 -13.09 -4.01 -14.59
C ASN A 286 -13.66 -4.90 -15.72
N ARG A 287 -13.47 -6.22 -15.69
CA ARG A 287 -13.97 -7.12 -16.76
C ARG A 287 -15.45 -7.47 -16.58
N THR A 288 -16.11 -7.77 -17.70
CA THR A 288 -17.51 -8.22 -17.79
C THR A 288 -17.64 -9.45 -18.69
N HIS A 289 -18.74 -10.19 -18.52
CA HIS A 289 -19.22 -11.18 -19.47
C HIS A 289 -20.24 -10.54 -20.41
N ARG A 290 -19.86 -10.25 -21.66
CA ARG A 290 -20.79 -9.83 -22.71
C ARG A 290 -20.85 -10.87 -23.83
N LEU A 291 -22.06 -11.29 -24.18
CA LEU A 291 -22.32 -11.99 -25.44
C LEU A 291 -22.43 -10.94 -26.55
N LEU A 292 -21.47 -10.90 -27.47
CA LEU A 292 -21.65 -10.15 -28.71
C LEU A 292 -22.75 -10.85 -29.52
N SER A 293 -23.70 -10.10 -30.06
CA SER A 293 -24.97 -10.59 -30.66
C SER A 293 -24.82 -11.61 -31.80
N ASN A 294 -23.60 -11.96 -32.22
CA ASN A 294 -23.30 -12.78 -33.37
C ASN A 294 -22.12 -13.75 -33.15
N GLN A 295 -21.59 -13.86 -31.92
CA GLN A 295 -20.49 -14.78 -31.61
C GLN A 295 -20.68 -15.45 -30.26
N PHE A 296 -20.42 -16.76 -30.20
CA PHE A 296 -20.08 -17.45 -28.96
C PHE A 296 -18.73 -16.89 -28.46
N ALA A 297 -18.73 -15.67 -27.93
CA ALA A 297 -17.52 -15.05 -27.41
C ALA A 297 -17.19 -15.70 -26.05
N THR A 298 -16.41 -16.77 -26.08
CA THR A 298 -15.74 -17.37 -24.92
C THR A 298 -14.56 -16.51 -24.48
N GLY A 299 -14.80 -15.22 -24.17
CA GLY A 299 -13.76 -14.26 -23.80
C GLY A 299 -14.27 -13.14 -22.89
N TYR A 300 -13.37 -12.62 -22.05
CA TYR A 300 -13.65 -11.47 -21.19
C TYR A 300 -13.57 -10.16 -21.98
N LEU A 301 -14.46 -9.22 -21.67
CA LEU A 301 -14.49 -7.90 -22.30
C LEU A 301 -14.27 -6.77 -21.28
N PRO A 302 -13.72 -5.62 -21.70
CA PRO A 302 -13.67 -4.43 -20.85
C PRO A 302 -15.09 -3.93 -20.52
N ASN A 303 -15.35 -3.61 -19.26
CA ASN A 303 -16.56 -2.90 -18.85
C ASN A 303 -16.32 -1.39 -18.98
N ASP A 304 -16.39 -0.85 -20.19
CA ASP A 304 -15.97 0.55 -20.47
C ASP A 304 -17.03 1.39 -21.20
N LEU A 305 -18.29 0.95 -21.13
CA LEU A 305 -19.45 1.72 -21.59
C LEU A 305 -20.03 2.60 -20.47
N SER A 306 -20.98 3.46 -20.83
CA SER A 306 -21.62 4.39 -19.88
C SER A 306 -22.46 3.74 -18.77
N VAL A 307 -22.91 2.49 -18.95
CA VAL A 307 -23.64 1.70 -17.95
C VAL A 307 -22.92 0.37 -17.70
N ALA A 308 -22.82 -0.01 -16.43
CA ALA A 308 -22.14 -1.19 -15.96
C ALA A 308 -22.85 -2.46 -16.41
N GLU A 309 -22.06 -3.41 -16.86
CA GLU A 309 -22.52 -4.77 -17.08
C GLU A 309 -22.23 -5.68 -15.87
N THR A 310 -22.69 -6.92 -15.96
CA THR A 310 -22.49 -7.93 -14.92
C THR A 310 -21.00 -8.23 -14.73
N PRO A 311 -20.44 -7.97 -13.54
CA PRO A 311 -19.03 -8.24 -13.26
C PRO A 311 -18.68 -9.73 -13.38
N VAL A 312 -17.41 -10.01 -13.66
CA VAL A 312 -16.82 -11.34 -13.61
C VAL A 312 -16.34 -11.62 -12.18
N PHE A 313 -16.68 -12.78 -11.63
CA PHE A 313 -16.14 -13.28 -10.35
C PHE A 313 -15.44 -14.63 -10.58
N ASP A 314 -14.25 -14.56 -11.16
CA ASP A 314 -13.35 -15.69 -11.36
C ASP A 314 -12.12 -15.57 -10.46
N ARG A 315 -11.23 -16.58 -10.49
CA ARG A 315 -9.98 -16.59 -9.70
C ARG A 315 -9.15 -15.32 -9.91
N THR A 316 -9.10 -14.82 -11.14
CA THR A 316 -8.34 -13.63 -11.52
C THR A 316 -8.96 -12.35 -10.96
N ALA A 317 -10.28 -12.18 -11.06
CA ALA A 317 -11.01 -11.05 -10.50
C ALA A 317 -10.95 -11.06 -8.96
N ASP A 318 -11.00 -12.24 -8.34
CA ASP A 318 -10.85 -12.39 -6.89
C ASP A 318 -9.44 -12.02 -6.42
N ALA A 319 -8.41 -12.45 -7.13
CA ALA A 319 -7.04 -12.05 -6.84
C ALA A 319 -6.84 -10.53 -7.00
N ALA A 320 -7.45 -9.93 -8.03
CA ALA A 320 -7.38 -8.47 -8.25
C ALA A 320 -8.13 -7.71 -7.15
N ALA A 321 -9.31 -8.20 -6.74
CA ALA A 321 -10.07 -7.63 -5.65
C ALA A 321 -9.32 -7.68 -4.31
N LYS A 322 -8.65 -8.81 -4.00
CA LYS A 322 -7.77 -8.92 -2.83
C LYS A 322 -6.63 -7.91 -2.88
N PHE A 323 -5.97 -7.79 -4.03
CA PHE A 323 -4.87 -6.85 -4.22
C PHE A 323 -5.31 -5.40 -3.99
N VAL A 324 -6.41 -4.98 -4.62
CA VAL A 324 -6.94 -3.62 -4.43
C VAL A 324 -7.43 -3.40 -3.00
N ALA A 325 -8.00 -4.41 -2.33
CA ALA A 325 -8.35 -4.31 -0.91
C ALA A 325 -7.12 -4.07 -0.03
N ASN A 326 -6.01 -4.76 -0.29
CA ASN A 326 -4.73 -4.52 0.39
C ASN A 326 -4.19 -3.10 0.12
N MET A 327 -4.30 -2.61 -1.11
CA MET A 327 -3.91 -1.24 -1.46
C MET A 327 -4.69 -0.20 -0.66
N VAL A 328 -6.02 -0.31 -0.63
CA VAL A 328 -6.88 0.59 0.14
C VAL A 328 -6.55 0.51 1.62
N HIS A 329 -6.23 -0.69 2.10
CA HIS A 329 -5.87 -0.89 3.49
C HIS A 329 -4.57 -0.17 3.90
N LEU A 330 -3.59 0.01 3.01
CA LEU A 330 -2.33 0.71 3.30
C LEU A 330 -2.56 2.04 4.01
N THR A 331 -3.56 2.80 3.56
CA THR A 331 -3.90 4.11 4.13
C THR A 331 -4.61 4.01 5.48
N SER A 332 -5.25 2.90 5.80
CA SER A 332 -6.09 2.74 6.99
C SER A 332 -5.44 1.95 8.13
N GLY A 333 -4.54 1.02 7.82
CA GLY A 333 -3.94 0.10 8.78
C GLY A 333 -2.53 0.45 9.23
N TYR A 334 -1.85 1.34 8.51
CA TYR A 334 -0.50 1.77 8.86
C TYR A 334 -0.54 3.20 9.41
N SER A 335 -0.62 3.31 10.74
CA SER A 335 -0.42 4.57 11.47
C SER A 335 1.00 4.58 12.01
N GLN A 336 1.87 5.41 11.45
CA GLN A 336 3.09 5.79 12.14
C GLN A 336 2.78 6.92 13.13
N ILE A 337 3.61 7.01 14.18
CA ILE A 337 3.66 8.16 15.07
C ILE A 337 4.00 9.38 14.20
N SER A 338 3.19 10.45 14.23
CA SER A 338 3.28 11.68 13.39
C SER A 338 2.44 11.75 12.10
N ARG A 339 1.31 11.03 12.00
CA ARG A 339 0.33 11.27 10.92
C ARG A 339 -0.47 12.55 11.17
N GLY A 340 -0.51 13.44 10.20
CA GLY A 340 -1.30 14.67 10.20
C GLY A 340 -2.81 14.38 10.18
N SER A 341 -3.58 15.34 10.68
CA SER A 341 -5.04 15.19 10.71
C SER A 341 -5.64 15.44 9.34
N ARG A 342 -6.25 14.40 8.75
CA ARG A 342 -6.73 14.39 7.37
C ARG A 342 -7.98 15.23 7.08
N LYS A 343 -8.61 15.84 8.09
CA LYS A 343 -9.92 16.48 7.95
C LYS A 343 -9.97 17.80 8.69
N THR A 344 -10.66 18.78 8.12
CA THR A 344 -11.03 20.03 8.81
C THR A 344 -11.79 19.66 10.09
N GLY A 345 -11.19 19.92 11.26
CA GLY A 345 -11.72 19.51 12.57
C GLY A 345 -11.12 18.23 13.15
N GLY A 346 -10.19 17.57 12.47
CA GLY A 346 -9.31 16.59 13.07
C GLY A 346 -8.14 17.30 13.76
N GLY A 347 -7.90 16.99 15.03
CA GLY A 347 -6.73 17.51 15.75
C GLY A 347 -5.47 16.75 15.35
N PRO A 348 -4.37 17.42 14.97
CA PRO A 348 -3.04 16.84 15.04
C PRO A 348 -2.56 16.90 16.50
N ILE A 349 -2.16 15.76 17.04
CA ILE A 349 -1.16 15.65 18.12
C ILE A 349 0.03 15.00 17.38
N ASP A 350 1.23 15.58 17.22
CA ASP A 350 1.90 16.69 17.91
C ASP A 350 3.07 17.26 17.05
N LEU A 351 3.67 18.35 17.53
CA LEU A 351 4.88 19.10 17.11
C LEU A 351 6.10 18.23 16.66
N GLY A 352 7.05 18.68 15.80
CA GLY A 352 7.49 20.04 15.49
C GLY A 352 8.61 20.15 14.42
N ALA A 353 9.30 21.29 14.47
CA ALA A 353 10.23 21.91 13.49
C ALA A 353 11.39 21.02 12.94
N PRO A 354 12.21 21.50 11.96
CA PRO A 354 12.89 20.65 10.98
C PRO A 354 13.71 19.53 11.62
N LEU A 355 13.53 18.31 11.09
CA LEU A 355 14.20 17.09 11.53
C LEU A 355 15.71 17.20 11.31
N LEU A 356 16.42 17.63 12.35
CA LEU A 356 17.87 17.45 12.45
C LEU A 356 18.16 15.99 12.77
N GLN A 357 19.09 15.38 12.04
CA GLN A 357 19.55 14.02 12.31
C GLN A 357 20.10 13.95 13.74
N LYS A 358 19.44 13.18 14.60
CA LYS A 358 19.75 13.12 16.04
C LYS A 358 20.79 12.06 16.38
N PHE A 359 20.80 10.93 15.66
CA PHE A 359 21.82 9.88 15.79
C PHE A 359 21.84 8.98 14.53
N ASP A 360 22.94 8.25 14.33
CA ASP A 360 23.13 7.27 13.26
C ASP A 360 23.87 6.06 13.81
N ALA A 361 23.20 4.90 13.83
CA ALA A 361 23.85 3.63 14.12
C ALA A 361 24.38 3.08 12.79
N ALA A 362 25.66 3.31 12.49
CA ALA A 362 26.27 2.82 11.26
C ALA A 362 26.29 1.28 11.25
N PHE A 363 25.65 0.67 10.25
CA PHE A 363 25.67 -0.80 10.07
C PHE A 363 26.43 -1.15 8.78
N PRO A 364 27.27 -2.21 8.78
CA PRO A 364 27.81 -2.73 7.53
C PRO A 364 26.67 -3.26 6.65
N LEU A 365 26.46 -2.60 5.52
CA LEU A 365 25.47 -2.98 4.51
C LEU A 365 25.96 -4.25 3.80
N THR A 366 25.43 -5.41 4.17
CA THR A 366 25.43 -6.56 3.28
C THR A 366 24.11 -6.59 2.51
N GLN A 367 24.15 -7.07 1.26
CA GLN A 367 23.05 -7.01 0.29
C GLN A 367 21.76 -7.71 0.78
N ALA A 368 21.85 -8.58 1.77
CA ALA A 368 20.72 -9.26 2.43
C ALA A 368 20.02 -8.41 3.52
N VAL A 369 20.54 -7.22 3.87
CA VAL A 369 20.08 -6.38 5.00
C VAL A 369 19.60 -4.99 4.52
N ALA A 370 19.47 -4.81 3.20
CA ALA A 370 18.96 -3.59 2.56
C ALA A 370 17.43 -3.61 2.36
N GLU A 371 16.80 -4.76 2.55
CA GLU A 371 15.35 -4.95 2.42
C GLU A 371 14.67 -4.55 3.73
N SER A 372 14.00 -3.39 3.74
CA SER A 372 13.07 -2.90 4.78
C SER A 372 13.49 -3.14 6.23
N ARG A 373 13.97 -2.09 6.91
CA ARG A 373 14.21 -2.09 8.36
C ARG A 373 13.00 -1.52 9.07
N PRO A 374 11.99 -2.32 9.43
CA PRO A 374 10.89 -1.83 10.25
C PRO A 374 11.44 -1.43 11.62
N VAL A 375 11.16 -0.20 12.00
CA VAL A 375 11.57 0.37 13.29
C VAL A 375 10.32 0.56 14.13
N ALA A 376 10.38 0.16 15.39
CA ALA A 376 9.41 0.53 16.41
C ALA A 376 10.04 1.55 17.35
N VAL A 377 9.37 2.68 17.57
CA VAL A 377 9.75 3.63 18.62
C VAL A 377 8.82 3.44 19.80
N TYR A 378 9.36 3.10 20.97
CA TYR A 378 8.55 2.74 22.14
C TYR A 378 9.18 3.27 23.43
N LYS A 379 8.48 4.18 24.12
CA LYS A 379 8.88 4.75 25.43
C LYS A 379 10.34 5.26 25.49
N GLY A 380 10.88 5.75 24.37
CA GLY A 380 12.26 6.25 24.29
C GLY A 380 13.25 5.25 23.69
N LEU A 381 12.87 4.01 23.42
CA LEU A 381 13.67 3.05 22.68
C LEU A 381 13.38 3.13 21.18
N VAL A 382 14.41 2.90 20.37
CA VAL A 382 14.32 2.62 18.94
C VAL A 382 14.68 1.17 18.71
N ILE A 383 13.69 0.35 18.37
CA ILE A 383 13.83 -1.09 18.25
C ILE A 383 13.81 -1.47 16.78
N VAL A 384 14.83 -2.20 16.34
CA VAL A 384 15.06 -2.53 14.94
C VAL A 384 15.26 -4.03 14.79
N SER A 385 14.54 -4.64 13.83
CA SER A 385 14.85 -5.98 13.34
C SER A 385 15.91 -5.90 12.24
N SER A 386 16.99 -6.65 12.40
CA SER A 386 18.11 -6.71 11.47
C SER A 386 18.41 -8.16 11.15
N GLY A 387 17.76 -8.69 10.11
CA GLY A 387 17.87 -10.11 9.76
C GLY A 387 17.31 -10.97 10.89
N ASP A 388 18.17 -11.78 11.49
CA ASP A 388 17.87 -12.72 12.57
C ASP A 388 18.05 -12.15 13.98
N VAL A 389 18.30 -10.85 14.13
CA VAL A 389 18.54 -10.22 15.44
C VAL A 389 17.67 -8.97 15.61
N ILE A 390 17.17 -8.76 16.83
CA ILE A 390 16.54 -7.50 17.26
C ILE A 390 17.55 -6.70 18.07
N ARG A 391 17.58 -5.38 17.87
CA ARG A 391 18.39 -4.44 18.66
C ARG A 391 17.51 -3.31 19.16
N ALA A 392 17.68 -2.93 20.42
CA ALA A 392 17.02 -1.79 21.04
C ALA A 392 18.06 -0.73 21.38
N TYR A 393 17.90 0.45 20.80
CA TYR A 393 18.74 1.62 21.04
C TYR A 393 18.01 2.64 21.90
N ASP A 394 18.73 3.46 22.64
CA ASP A 394 18.13 4.68 23.18
C ASP A 394 17.93 5.71 22.04
N ALA A 395 16.71 6.23 21.92
CA ALA A 395 16.40 7.35 21.03
C ALA A 395 17.08 8.68 21.46
N ASN A 396 17.63 8.73 22.67
CA ASN A 396 18.42 9.83 23.19
C ASN A 396 19.60 9.32 24.05
N PRO A 397 20.76 9.01 23.44
CA PRO A 397 21.94 8.48 24.14
C PRO A 397 22.49 9.30 25.32
N VAL A 398 22.02 10.55 25.49
CA VAL A 398 22.43 11.44 26.61
C VAL A 398 21.49 11.31 27.82
N ARG A 399 20.34 10.66 27.66
CA ARG A 399 19.32 10.56 28.69
C ARG A 399 19.42 9.19 29.33
N ASP A 400 19.66 9.19 30.63
CA ASP A 400 19.50 8.00 31.47
C ASP A 400 18.05 7.49 31.38
N LEU A 401 17.87 6.34 30.74
CA LEU A 401 16.58 5.73 30.46
C LEU A 401 16.06 4.91 31.65
N ASN A 402 16.97 4.40 32.49
CA ASN A 402 16.65 3.47 33.58
C ASN A 402 16.70 4.13 34.99
N GLY A 403 17.25 5.35 35.10
CA GLY A 403 17.34 6.15 36.32
C GLY A 403 18.53 5.84 37.23
N ASP A 404 19.56 5.13 36.76
CA ASP A 404 20.73 4.71 37.56
C ASP A 404 21.86 5.74 37.63
N GLY A 405 21.70 6.88 36.95
CA GLY A 405 22.67 7.97 36.91
C GLY A 405 23.76 7.81 35.84
N ASN A 406 23.72 6.74 35.03
CA ASN A 406 24.53 6.56 33.85
C ASN A 406 23.67 6.76 32.59
N SER A 407 24.15 7.53 31.63
CA SER A 407 23.41 7.77 30.37
C SER A 407 23.72 6.76 29.28
N ASP A 408 24.69 5.86 29.50
CA ASP A 408 25.08 4.78 28.57
C ASP A 408 24.44 3.48 29.08
N ASP A 409 23.20 3.26 28.65
CA ASP A 409 22.32 2.19 29.09
C ASP A 409 22.72 0.88 28.39
N GLY A 410 23.13 -0.15 29.14
CA GLY A 410 23.42 -1.47 28.57
C GLY A 410 24.85 -1.66 28.09
N VAL A 411 25.12 -1.54 26.77
CA VAL A 411 26.48 -1.70 26.22
C VAL A 411 27.23 -0.38 26.34
N VAL A 412 28.45 -0.41 26.87
CA VAL A 412 29.28 0.80 26.95
C VAL A 412 29.77 1.19 25.54
N ASP A 413 28.99 1.97 24.80
CA ASP A 413 29.32 2.42 23.45
C ASP A 413 29.22 3.94 23.30
N TYR A 414 28.21 4.58 23.89
CA TYR A 414 28.07 6.04 23.90
C TYR A 414 29.21 6.70 24.68
N LEU A 415 29.58 6.14 25.83
CA LEU A 415 30.68 6.65 26.67
C LEU A 415 32.06 6.45 26.02
N LEU A 416 32.17 5.55 25.03
CA LEU A 416 33.37 5.36 24.19
C LEU A 416 33.38 6.24 22.94
N GLY A 417 32.40 7.12 22.76
CA GLY A 417 32.33 8.09 21.66
C GLY A 417 31.48 7.66 20.48
N SER A 418 30.65 6.62 20.62
CA SER A 418 29.67 6.25 19.58
C SER A 418 28.52 7.27 19.55
N PRO A 419 27.92 7.55 18.38
CA PRO A 419 26.81 8.51 18.27
C PRO A 419 25.45 7.93 18.70
N TYR A 420 25.43 6.68 19.18
CA TYR A 420 24.24 5.93 19.59
C TYR A 420 24.53 5.22 20.91
N ASP A 421 23.46 4.75 21.56
CA ASP A 421 23.49 3.90 22.73
C ASP A 421 22.72 2.61 22.45
N LEU A 422 23.39 1.45 22.52
CA LEU A 422 22.77 0.14 22.38
C LEU A 422 22.43 -0.47 23.74
N VAL A 423 21.15 -0.46 24.07
CA VAL A 423 20.61 -0.99 25.33
C VAL A 423 20.68 -2.51 25.40
N TRP A 424 20.18 -3.20 24.39
CA TRP A 424 20.25 -4.67 24.34
C TRP A 424 20.07 -5.21 22.91
N SER A 425 20.50 -6.45 22.70
CA SER A 425 20.21 -7.20 21.48
C SER A 425 19.71 -8.61 21.79
N SER A 426 18.88 -9.18 20.93
CA SER A 426 18.48 -10.59 21.06
C SER A 426 19.65 -11.54 20.76
N THR A 427 19.50 -12.81 21.14
CA THR A 427 20.25 -13.90 20.50
C THR A 427 19.91 -13.98 19.01
N ASN A 428 20.73 -14.69 18.22
CA ASN A 428 20.35 -15.04 16.85
C ASN A 428 19.07 -15.87 16.87
N LEU A 429 18.08 -15.42 16.11
CA LEU A 429 16.77 -16.03 16.02
C LEU A 429 16.71 -16.97 14.81
N PRO A 430 15.75 -17.90 14.75
CA PRO A 430 15.62 -18.82 13.62
C PRO A 430 15.20 -18.07 12.34
N GLY A 431 16.18 -17.53 11.61
CA GLY A 431 16.00 -16.81 10.35
C GLY A 431 15.52 -15.36 10.52
N PRO A 432 15.26 -14.67 9.39
CA PRO A 432 14.78 -13.29 9.40
C PRO A 432 13.48 -13.15 10.20
N VAL A 433 13.39 -12.12 11.03
CA VAL A 433 12.23 -11.89 11.90
C VAL A 433 11.33 -10.78 11.38
N SER A 434 10.05 -10.83 11.79
CA SER A 434 9.06 -9.80 11.46
C SER A 434 9.42 -8.43 12.07
N PRO A 435 8.80 -7.35 11.58
CA PRO A 435 8.75 -6.08 12.28
C PRO A 435 8.47 -6.22 13.79
N PRO A 436 9.20 -5.51 14.67
CA PRO A 436 8.91 -5.49 16.09
C PRO A 436 7.59 -4.78 16.36
N THR A 437 6.75 -5.36 17.21
CA THR A 437 5.53 -4.75 17.74
C THR A 437 5.69 -4.56 19.24
N CYS A 438 5.49 -3.34 19.73
CA CYS A 438 5.62 -3.04 21.16
C CYS A 438 4.25 -2.86 21.80
N ALA A 439 4.07 -3.40 23.01
CA ALA A 439 2.82 -3.28 23.75
C ALA A 439 3.07 -3.20 25.26
N ASP A 440 2.16 -2.51 25.96
CA ASP A 440 2.08 -2.54 27.41
C ASP A 440 1.03 -3.60 27.81
N VAL A 441 1.45 -4.60 28.57
CA VAL A 441 0.62 -5.73 29.03
C VAL A 441 0.66 -5.77 30.55
N PRO A 442 -0.25 -5.05 31.23
CA PRO A 442 -0.26 -4.95 32.69
C PRO A 442 -0.35 -6.32 33.36
N GLY A 443 0.52 -6.59 34.33
CA GLY A 443 0.54 -7.85 35.09
C GLY A 443 1.17 -9.04 34.38
N ALA A 444 1.78 -8.85 33.21
CA ALA A 444 2.63 -9.87 32.58
C ALA A 444 4.04 -9.89 33.18
N VAL A 445 4.78 -10.99 32.95
CA VAL A 445 6.17 -11.16 33.44
C VAL A 445 7.09 -10.07 32.88
N ALA A 446 6.89 -9.70 31.63
CA ALA A 446 7.39 -8.46 31.04
C ALA A 446 6.17 -7.59 30.75
N GLU A 447 6.00 -6.49 31.47
CA GLU A 447 4.90 -5.55 31.24
C GLU A 447 5.10 -4.80 29.93
N ASN A 448 6.33 -4.42 29.61
CA ASN A 448 6.68 -3.77 28.36
C ASN A 448 7.21 -4.81 27.39
N GLN A 449 6.38 -5.22 26.43
CA GLN A 449 6.70 -6.33 25.54
C GLN A 449 7.13 -5.84 24.18
N VAL A 450 8.18 -6.47 23.64
CA VAL A 450 8.57 -6.41 22.24
C VAL A 450 8.32 -7.77 21.62
N ALA A 451 7.39 -7.85 20.68
CA ALA A 451 7.00 -9.08 20.04
C ALA A 451 7.48 -9.12 18.58
N VAL A 452 8.04 -10.25 18.16
CA VAL A 452 8.38 -10.56 16.76
C VAL A 452 7.97 -11.97 16.41
N VAL A 453 7.81 -12.26 15.12
CA VAL A 453 7.60 -13.60 14.60
C VAL A 453 8.87 -14.06 13.89
N ASP A 454 9.36 -15.25 14.25
CA ASP A 454 10.52 -15.86 13.58
C ASP A 454 10.15 -16.55 12.26
N ALA A 455 11.15 -16.99 11.49
CA ALA A 455 10.91 -17.65 10.20
C ALA A 455 10.18 -19.01 10.34
N SER A 456 10.06 -19.56 11.55
CA SER A 456 9.30 -20.76 11.85
C SER A 456 7.84 -20.48 12.26
N GLY A 457 7.43 -19.21 12.27
CA GLY A 457 6.08 -18.77 12.63
C GLY A 457 5.83 -18.71 14.13
N ARG A 458 6.87 -18.78 14.96
CA ARG A 458 6.75 -18.65 16.42
C ARG A 458 6.77 -17.18 16.82
N LEU A 459 5.88 -16.82 17.74
CA LEU A 459 5.89 -15.50 18.37
C LEU A 459 6.91 -15.49 19.51
N LEU A 460 7.90 -14.61 19.42
CA LEU A 460 8.93 -14.40 20.41
C LEU A 460 8.68 -13.06 21.10
N ILE A 461 8.63 -13.09 22.42
CA ILE A 461 8.33 -11.91 23.25
C ILE A 461 9.56 -11.60 24.10
N PHE A 462 10.05 -10.36 24.01
CA PHE A 462 11.15 -9.82 24.79
C PHE A 462 10.64 -8.74 25.74
N ASP A 463 11.35 -8.53 26.83
CA ASP A 463 11.15 -7.35 27.67
C ASP A 463 11.85 -6.15 27.01
N ALA A 464 11.12 -5.05 26.84
CA ALA A 464 11.68 -3.81 26.31
C ALA A 464 12.68 -3.18 27.29
N PHE A 465 12.43 -3.32 28.60
CA PHE A 465 13.22 -2.72 29.68
C PHE A 465 13.68 -3.81 30.66
N PRO A 466 14.57 -4.72 30.23
CA PRO A 466 15.03 -5.80 31.09
C PRO A 466 15.81 -5.24 32.29
N ALA A 467 15.61 -5.82 33.47
CA ALA A 467 16.34 -5.42 34.68
C ALA A 467 17.86 -5.62 34.59
N ALA A 468 18.33 -6.46 33.67
CA ALA A 468 19.73 -6.67 33.36
C ALA A 468 19.91 -6.70 31.83
N PRO A 469 20.08 -5.52 31.19
CA PRO A 469 20.29 -5.44 29.74
C PRO A 469 21.57 -6.19 29.34
N ALA A 470 21.50 -6.93 28.23
CA ALA A 470 22.63 -7.71 27.74
C ALA A 470 22.60 -7.87 26.22
N MET A 471 23.76 -8.24 25.68
CA MET A 471 23.87 -8.71 24.31
C MET A 471 23.55 -10.21 24.28
N GLY A 472 22.56 -10.59 23.48
CA GLY A 472 22.09 -11.98 23.42
C GLY A 472 20.95 -12.28 24.39
N MET A 473 19.99 -11.36 24.51
CA MET A 473 18.76 -11.58 25.25
C MET A 473 17.96 -12.73 24.64
N ALA A 474 17.55 -13.68 25.49
CA ALA A 474 16.59 -14.70 25.13
C ALA A 474 15.15 -14.15 25.25
N PRO A 475 14.19 -14.67 24.47
CA PRO A 475 12.80 -14.29 24.63
C PRO A 475 12.27 -14.71 26.01
N VAL A 476 11.56 -13.81 26.66
CA VAL A 476 10.87 -14.03 27.95
C VAL A 476 9.72 -15.01 27.77
N ALA A 477 9.10 -15.03 26.59
CA ALA A 477 8.12 -16.04 26.21
C ALA A 477 8.22 -16.40 24.73
N THR A 478 7.94 -17.66 24.42
CA THR A 478 7.82 -18.16 23.05
C THR A 478 6.47 -18.85 22.91
N VAL A 479 5.67 -18.41 21.95
CA VAL A 479 4.37 -19.00 21.64
C VAL A 479 4.50 -19.69 20.29
N ALA A 480 4.25 -21.01 20.29
CA ALA A 480 4.23 -21.78 19.06
C ALA A 480 3.02 -21.37 18.19
N PRO A 481 3.14 -21.45 16.85
CA PRO A 481 1.97 -21.30 15.98
C PRO A 481 0.92 -22.38 16.33
N PRO A 482 -0.37 -22.05 16.19
CA PRO A 482 -1.47 -22.97 16.50
C PRO A 482 -1.50 -24.23 15.62
#